data_AF-A0A359LAS9-F1
#
_entry.id   AF-A0A359LAS9-F1
#
_cell.length_a   1.000
_cell.length_b   1.000
_cell.length_c   1.000
_cell.angle_alpha   90.00
_cell.angle_beta   90.00
_cell.angle_gamma   90.00
#
_symmetry.space_group_name_H-M   'P 1'
#
loop_
_entity.id
_entity.type
_entity.pdbx_description
1 polymer ?
#
loop_
_entity_poly.entity_id
_entity_poly.type
_entity_poly.pdbx_seq_one_letter_code
_entity_poly.pdbx_strand_id
1 'polypeptide(L)'
;MEIKFELNFENSEKELLKSILHCDTEAKLNDKLNKLSRSAFEEIRKMVIGQKVFTRGRDILEFRLFNLISYYFEGKIPDEQKICDLFQITATESRAIVRSIMSKYQYDLKETISSSLKEQVQNIIKDENLDFYRLSIQNQFFKDELNKILGNMDTSLPIIEKERGTISTYIIQPSSYENLCVYFNIEIEN
;
A
#
# COMPACT_ATOMS: atom_id res chain seq x y z
N MET A 1 -21.30 -11.71 16.42
CA MET A 1 -21.18 -11.01 17.72
C MET A 1 -21.11 -9.53 17.43
N GLU A 2 -21.89 -8.71 18.14
CA GLU A 2 -21.88 -7.24 18.00
C GLU A 2 -21.25 -6.64 19.27
N ILE A 3 -20.30 -5.72 19.11
CA ILE A 3 -19.63 -4.98 20.20
C ILE A 3 -19.87 -3.49 19.95
N LYS A 4 -20.38 -2.76 20.95
CA LYS A 4 -20.66 -1.32 20.90
C LYS A 4 -20.02 -0.62 22.10
N PHE A 5 -19.54 0.59 21.88
CA PHE A 5 -19.01 1.48 22.91
C PHE A 5 -19.26 2.93 22.49
N GLU A 6 -19.34 3.83 23.46
CA GLU A 6 -19.57 5.26 23.22
C GLU A 6 -18.23 5.99 23.10
N LEU A 7 -18.14 6.91 22.14
CA LEU A 7 -17.00 7.80 21.94
C LEU A 7 -17.49 9.24 21.90
N ASN A 8 -16.81 10.11 22.62
CA ASN A 8 -17.09 11.54 22.66
C ASN A 8 -15.92 12.28 22.04
N PHE A 9 -16.18 12.97 20.92
CA PHE A 9 -15.19 13.78 20.22
C PHE A 9 -15.62 15.24 20.24
N GLU A 10 -14.68 16.14 20.52
CA GLU A 10 -14.89 17.56 20.30
C GLU A 10 -14.95 17.87 18.79
N ASN A 11 -15.61 18.97 18.41
CA ASN A 11 -15.70 19.34 16.99
C ASN A 11 -14.32 19.59 16.37
N SER A 12 -13.39 20.20 17.11
CA SER A 12 -12.00 20.41 16.70
C SER A 12 -11.28 19.09 16.40
N GLU A 13 -11.48 18.09 17.24
CA GLU A 13 -10.91 16.75 17.08
C GLU A 13 -11.50 16.04 15.86
N LYS A 14 -12.83 16.14 15.64
CA LYS A 14 -13.48 15.59 14.44
C LYS A 14 -12.91 16.19 13.15
N GLU A 15 -12.70 17.51 13.12
CA GLU A 15 -12.11 18.17 11.94
C GLU A 15 -10.65 17.75 11.70
N LEU A 16 -9.87 17.57 12.77
CA LEU A 16 -8.52 17.04 12.67
C LEU A 16 -8.52 15.59 12.13
N LEU A 17 -9.41 14.73 12.65
CA LEU A 17 -9.56 13.35 12.19
C LEU A 17 -9.98 13.30 10.72
N LYS A 18 -10.91 14.16 10.29
CA LYS A 18 -11.32 14.29 8.88
C LYS A 18 -10.14 14.62 7.98
N SER A 19 -9.29 15.55 8.41
CA SER A 19 -8.07 15.94 7.69
C SER A 19 -7.08 14.76 7.57
N ILE A 20 -6.73 14.12 8.69
CA ILE A 20 -5.78 12.99 8.71
C ILE A 20 -6.29 11.78 7.93
N LEU A 21 -7.59 11.50 8.04
CA LEU A 21 -8.21 10.33 7.40
C LEU A 21 -8.69 10.63 5.96
N HIS A 22 -8.46 11.85 5.46
CA HIS A 22 -8.81 12.30 4.12
C HIS A 22 -10.30 12.06 3.81
N CYS A 23 -11.19 12.65 4.63
CA CYS A 23 -12.64 12.56 4.43
C CYS A 23 -13.40 13.82 4.85
N ASP A 24 -14.48 14.14 4.12
CA ASP A 24 -15.15 15.45 4.25
C ASP A 24 -16.52 15.39 4.95
N THR A 25 -17.02 14.18 5.26
CA THR A 25 -18.37 13.99 5.80
C THR A 25 -18.34 13.15 7.06
N GLU A 26 -19.28 13.39 7.98
CA GLU A 26 -19.38 12.63 9.23
C GLU A 26 -19.70 11.14 8.97
N ALA A 27 -20.48 10.82 7.95
CA ALA A 27 -20.74 9.44 7.54
C ALA A 27 -19.45 8.71 7.12
N LYS A 28 -18.60 9.35 6.29
CA LYS A 28 -17.29 8.79 5.88
C LYS A 28 -16.33 8.69 7.07
N LEU A 29 -16.34 9.68 7.98
CA LEU A 29 -15.55 9.63 9.20
C LEU A 29 -15.93 8.42 10.04
N ASN A 30 -17.24 8.20 10.27
CA ASN A 30 -17.74 7.07 11.04
C ASN A 30 -17.39 5.71 10.40
N ASP A 31 -17.50 5.57 9.07
CA ASP A 31 -17.07 4.36 8.36
C ASP A 31 -15.58 4.08 8.58
N LYS A 32 -14.73 5.10 8.41
CA LYS A 32 -13.29 5.00 8.61
C LYS A 32 -12.91 4.66 10.04
N LEU A 33 -13.55 5.30 11.03
CA LEU A 33 -13.35 4.98 12.45
C LEU A 33 -13.77 3.54 12.77
N ASN A 34 -14.90 3.06 12.26
CA ASN A 34 -15.33 1.68 12.44
C ASN A 34 -14.30 0.68 11.89
N LYS A 35 -13.75 0.96 10.70
CA LYS A 35 -12.70 0.14 10.09
C LYS A 35 -11.40 0.16 10.91
N LEU A 36 -10.99 1.33 11.41
CA LEU A 36 -9.83 1.46 12.30
C LEU A 36 -10.04 0.70 13.61
N SER A 37 -11.21 0.84 14.25
CA SER A 37 -11.57 0.12 15.47
C SER A 37 -11.57 -1.39 15.26
N ARG A 38 -12.11 -1.88 14.13
CA ARG A 38 -12.03 -3.30 13.77
C ARG A 38 -10.58 -3.77 13.64
N SER A 39 -9.73 -3.00 12.95
CA SER A 39 -8.31 -3.32 12.79
C SER A 39 -7.58 -3.39 14.14
N ALA A 40 -7.81 -2.41 15.02
CA ALA A 40 -7.22 -2.36 16.35
C ALA A 40 -7.74 -3.49 17.26
N PHE A 41 -9.04 -3.79 17.19
CA PHE A 41 -9.62 -4.89 17.95
C PHE A 41 -9.03 -6.24 17.53
N GLU A 42 -8.83 -6.48 16.23
CA GLU A 42 -8.21 -7.72 15.73
C GLU A 42 -6.75 -7.87 16.17
N GLU A 43 -6.02 -6.76 16.31
CA GLU A 43 -4.67 -6.75 16.92
C GLU A 43 -4.72 -7.29 18.35
N ILE A 44 -5.54 -6.69 19.20
CA ILE A 44 -5.68 -7.09 20.61
C ILE A 44 -6.26 -8.50 20.74
N ARG A 45 -7.27 -8.85 19.93
CA ARG A 45 -7.90 -10.17 19.96
C ARG A 45 -6.89 -11.28 19.71
N LYS A 46 -6.03 -11.12 18.69
CA LYS A 46 -4.99 -12.12 18.37
C LYS A 46 -3.91 -12.19 19.44
N MET A 47 -3.63 -11.09 20.14
CA MET A 47 -2.73 -11.10 21.30
C MET A 47 -3.32 -11.85 22.49
N VAL A 48 -4.57 -11.56 22.85
CA VAL A 48 -5.26 -12.18 24.00
C VAL A 48 -5.34 -13.70 23.88
N ILE A 49 -5.58 -14.23 22.68
CA ILE A 49 -5.64 -15.68 22.43
C ILE A 49 -4.27 -16.32 22.18
N GLY A 50 -3.17 -15.57 22.32
CA GLY A 50 -1.80 -16.09 22.17
C GLY A 50 -1.36 -16.36 20.72
N GLN A 51 -2.15 -15.97 19.71
CA GLN A 51 -1.79 -16.15 18.29
C GLN A 51 -0.70 -15.17 17.84
N LYS A 52 -0.57 -14.03 18.51
CA LYS A 52 0.49 -13.04 18.27
C LYS A 52 1.06 -12.56 19.59
N VAL A 53 2.36 -12.78 19.79
CA VAL A 53 3.09 -12.29 20.95
C VAL A 53 4.23 -11.40 20.44
N PHE A 54 4.13 -10.10 20.72
CA PHE A 54 5.12 -9.12 20.29
C PHE A 54 6.14 -8.89 21.40
N THR A 55 7.42 -8.88 21.03
CA THR A 55 8.53 -8.60 21.97
C THR A 55 9.22 -7.27 21.70
N ARG A 56 8.94 -6.64 20.54
CA ARG A 56 9.50 -5.35 20.13
C ARG A 56 8.38 -4.44 19.64
N GLY A 57 8.46 -3.14 19.97
CA GLY A 57 7.47 -2.16 19.51
C GLY A 57 7.34 -2.10 17.98
N ARG A 58 8.42 -2.37 17.25
CA ARG A 58 8.40 -2.45 15.79
C ARG A 58 7.53 -3.59 15.26
N ASP A 59 7.50 -4.75 15.92
CA ASP A 59 6.64 -5.87 15.51
C ASP A 59 5.15 -5.50 15.63
N ILE A 60 4.81 -4.66 16.62
CA ILE A 60 3.45 -4.15 16.81
C ILE A 60 3.07 -3.24 15.64
N LEU A 61 3.93 -2.30 15.27
CA LEU A 61 3.68 -1.40 14.13
C LEU A 61 3.50 -2.16 12.81
N GLU A 62 4.36 -3.15 12.56
CA GLU A 62 4.26 -4.02 11.39
C GLU A 62 2.92 -4.78 11.36
N PHE A 63 2.53 -5.35 12.50
CA PHE A 63 1.27 -6.09 12.58
C PHE A 63 0.04 -5.18 12.47
N ARG A 64 0.14 -3.97 13.02
CA ARG A 64 -0.89 -2.94 12.88
C ARG A 64 -1.09 -2.57 11.43
N LEU A 65 -0.01 -2.29 10.69
CA LEU A 65 -0.12 -1.99 9.26
C LEU A 65 -0.69 -3.16 8.48
N PHE A 66 -0.31 -4.40 8.81
CA PHE A 66 -0.90 -5.60 8.22
C PHE A 66 -2.43 -5.68 8.43
N ASN A 67 -2.91 -5.44 9.66
CA ASN A 67 -4.35 -5.42 9.94
C ASN A 67 -5.04 -4.24 9.24
N LEU A 68 -4.41 -3.07 9.18
CA LEU A 68 -4.94 -1.91 8.46
C LEU A 68 -5.08 -2.19 6.98
N ILE A 69 -4.11 -2.86 6.35
CA ILE A 69 -4.22 -3.29 4.95
C ILE A 69 -5.45 -4.19 4.78
N SER A 70 -5.66 -5.12 5.69
CA SER A 70 -6.76 -6.09 5.62
C SER A 70 -8.15 -5.47 5.84
N TYR A 71 -8.28 -4.57 6.82
CA TYR A 71 -9.59 -4.10 7.31
C TYR A 71 -9.90 -2.64 7.01
N TYR A 72 -8.89 -1.77 6.89
CA TYR A 72 -9.07 -0.35 6.63
C TYR A 72 -8.84 0.02 5.16
N PHE A 73 -7.79 -0.54 4.54
CA PHE A 73 -7.49 -0.35 3.13
C PHE A 73 -8.07 -1.45 2.23
N GLU A 74 -8.87 -2.37 2.79
CA GLU A 74 -9.64 -3.36 2.04
C GLU A 74 -8.80 -4.20 1.07
N GLY A 75 -7.62 -4.65 1.52
CA GLY A 75 -6.70 -5.44 0.70
C GLY A 75 -5.91 -4.62 -0.30
N LYS A 76 -5.83 -3.29 -0.15
CA LYS A 76 -4.94 -2.43 -0.92
C LYS A 76 -3.75 -1.97 -0.10
N ILE A 77 -2.59 -1.90 -0.73
CA ILE A 77 -1.38 -1.38 -0.09
C ILE A 77 -1.46 0.15 -0.11
N PRO A 78 -1.44 0.82 1.07
CA PRO A 78 -1.46 2.28 1.11
C PRO A 78 -0.18 2.90 0.54
N ASP A 79 -0.32 4.13 0.04
CA ASP A 79 0.83 4.97 -0.29
C ASP A 79 1.63 5.36 0.96
N GLU A 80 2.87 5.80 0.75
CA GLU A 80 3.78 6.13 1.86
C GLU A 80 3.25 7.28 2.71
N GLN A 81 2.55 8.26 2.11
CA GLN A 81 2.02 9.43 2.80
C GLN A 81 0.91 9.05 3.78
N LYS A 82 -0.04 8.20 3.37
CA LYS A 82 -1.09 7.69 4.26
C LYS A 82 -0.53 6.95 5.46
N ILE A 83 0.57 6.21 5.27
CA ILE A 83 1.26 5.54 6.38
C ILE A 83 1.91 6.58 7.30
N CYS A 84 2.59 7.59 6.74
CA CYS A 84 3.16 8.68 7.52
C CYS A 84 2.10 9.41 8.35
N ASP A 85 0.96 9.74 7.75
CA ASP A 85 -0.15 10.44 8.41
C ASP A 85 -0.76 9.60 9.55
N LEU A 86 -0.97 8.29 9.32
CA LEU A 86 -1.57 7.41 10.32
C LEU A 86 -0.63 7.07 11.47
N PHE A 87 0.65 6.87 11.19
CA PHE A 87 1.64 6.42 12.18
C PHE A 87 2.51 7.55 12.73
N GLN A 88 2.40 8.76 12.17
CA GLN A 88 3.20 9.93 12.53
C GLN A 88 4.71 9.62 12.46
N ILE A 89 5.11 8.96 11.37
CA ILE A 89 6.49 8.53 11.12
C ILE A 89 7.06 9.19 9.86
N THR A 90 8.38 9.10 9.70
CA THR A 90 9.07 9.60 8.50
C THR A 90 8.83 8.70 7.28
N ALA A 91 9.00 9.27 6.07
CA ALA A 91 8.93 8.50 4.82
C ALA A 91 9.95 7.34 4.75
N THR A 92 11.11 7.49 5.40
CA THR A 92 12.11 6.41 5.49
C THR A 92 11.62 5.26 6.36
N GLU A 93 10.98 5.55 7.48
CA GLU A 93 10.38 4.54 8.35
C GLU A 93 9.18 3.86 7.70
N SER A 94 8.32 4.63 7.03
CA SER A 94 7.20 4.14 6.22
C SER A 94 7.67 3.09 5.20
N ARG A 95 8.67 3.42 4.38
CA ARG A 95 9.29 2.47 3.42
C ARG A 95 9.89 1.24 4.10
N ALA A 96 10.49 1.41 5.27
CA ALA A 96 11.10 0.30 6.00
C ALA A 96 10.04 -0.64 6.58
N ILE A 97 8.92 -0.12 7.08
CA ILE A 97 7.80 -0.93 7.59
C ILE A 97 7.11 -1.65 6.43
N VAL A 98 6.80 -0.97 5.32
CA VAL A 98 6.20 -1.60 4.13
C VAL A 98 7.04 -2.79 3.68
N ARG A 99 8.35 -2.61 3.43
CA ARG A 99 9.21 -3.73 3.02
C ARG A 99 9.23 -4.87 4.04
N SER A 100 9.25 -4.54 5.34
CA SER A 100 9.24 -5.54 6.41
C SER A 100 7.96 -6.37 6.38
N ILE A 101 6.78 -5.73 6.30
CA ILE A 101 5.50 -6.44 6.27
C ILE A 101 5.34 -7.26 4.99
N MET A 102 5.80 -6.77 3.85
CA MET A 102 5.68 -7.47 2.57
C MET A 102 6.54 -8.73 2.57
N SER A 103 7.69 -8.73 3.24
CA SER A 103 8.52 -9.92 3.43
C SER A 103 7.92 -10.88 4.47
N LYS A 104 7.54 -10.36 5.65
CA LYS A 104 7.08 -11.16 6.80
C LYS A 104 5.71 -11.80 6.58
N TYR A 105 4.81 -11.11 5.87
CA TYR A 105 3.43 -11.54 5.59
C TYR A 105 3.20 -11.80 4.11
N GLN A 106 4.25 -12.12 3.33
CA GLN A 106 4.17 -12.29 1.87
C GLN A 106 3.08 -13.28 1.42
N TYR A 107 2.84 -14.33 2.23
CA TYR A 107 1.84 -15.35 1.92
C TYR A 107 0.43 -14.84 2.20
N ASP A 108 0.22 -14.19 3.34
CA ASP A 108 -1.06 -13.58 3.70
C ASP A 108 -1.42 -12.41 2.76
N LEU A 109 -0.42 -11.68 2.27
CA LEU A 109 -0.59 -10.51 1.39
C LEU A 109 -0.41 -10.84 -0.10
N LYS A 110 -0.27 -12.11 -0.49
CA LYS A 110 0.08 -12.49 -1.88
C LYS A 110 -0.89 -11.90 -2.90
N GLU A 111 -2.19 -12.07 -2.66
CA GLU A 111 -3.24 -11.56 -3.55
C GLU A 111 -3.26 -10.03 -3.56
N THR A 112 -3.19 -9.39 -2.39
CA THR A 112 -3.08 -7.93 -2.22
C THR A 112 -1.90 -7.34 -2.99
N ILE A 113 -0.72 -7.96 -2.90
CA ILE A 113 0.48 -7.52 -3.63
C ILE A 113 0.25 -7.68 -5.13
N SER A 114 -0.19 -8.86 -5.57
CA SER A 114 -0.40 -9.15 -6.98
C SER A 114 -1.45 -8.25 -7.62
N SER A 115 -2.57 -8.00 -6.94
CA SER A 115 -3.65 -7.13 -7.43
C SER A 115 -3.19 -5.68 -7.49
N SER A 116 -2.48 -5.20 -6.47
CA SER A 116 -1.95 -3.85 -6.44
C SER A 116 -0.90 -3.62 -7.54
N LEU A 117 0.00 -4.56 -7.76
CA LEU A 117 0.98 -4.48 -8.86
C LEU A 117 0.30 -4.48 -10.23
N LYS A 118 -0.70 -5.34 -10.42
CA LYS A 118 -1.51 -5.37 -11.65
C LYS A 118 -2.19 -4.01 -11.88
N GLU A 119 -2.81 -3.44 -10.84
CA GLU A 119 -3.43 -2.10 -10.90
C GLU A 119 -2.41 -1.01 -11.27
N GLN A 120 -1.17 -1.08 -10.76
CA GLN A 120 -0.12 -0.15 -11.18
C GLN A 120 0.21 -0.28 -12.66
N VAL A 121 0.39 -1.51 -13.17
CA VAL A 121 0.73 -1.75 -14.58
C VAL A 121 -0.42 -1.34 -15.51
N GLN A 122 -1.67 -1.57 -15.13
CA GLN A 122 -2.84 -1.18 -15.92
C GLN A 122 -3.02 0.34 -16.02
N ASN A 123 -2.56 1.10 -15.03
CA ASN A 123 -2.67 2.56 -15.01
C ASN A 123 -1.48 3.26 -15.70
N ILE A 124 -0.61 2.51 -16.39
CA ILE A 124 0.50 3.07 -17.14
C ILE A 124 -0.03 3.88 -18.32
N ILE A 125 0.49 5.10 -18.47
CA ILE A 125 0.11 6.00 -19.56
C ILE A 125 1.19 5.93 -20.63
N LYS A 126 0.79 5.58 -21.86
CA LYS A 126 1.61 5.71 -23.07
C LYS A 126 1.59 7.18 -23.48
N ASP A 127 2.78 7.79 -23.58
CA ASP A 127 2.91 9.13 -24.15
C ASP A 127 3.12 8.95 -25.65
N GLU A 128 2.24 9.51 -26.49
CA GLU A 128 2.24 9.32 -27.94
C GLU A 128 3.55 9.78 -28.61
N ASN A 129 4.34 10.62 -27.95
CA ASN A 129 5.57 11.19 -28.49
C ASN A 129 6.85 10.55 -27.95
N LEU A 130 6.75 9.55 -27.06
CA LEU A 130 7.90 8.94 -26.40
C LEU A 130 7.95 7.44 -26.67
N ASP A 131 9.15 6.93 -26.93
CA ASP A 131 9.40 5.49 -27.11
C ASP A 131 9.35 4.69 -25.79
N PHE A 132 8.84 5.29 -24.71
CA PHE A 132 8.77 4.70 -23.38
C PHE A 132 7.49 5.11 -22.66
N TYR A 133 7.07 4.32 -21.69
CA TYR A 133 5.89 4.59 -20.89
C TYR A 133 6.25 5.25 -19.56
N ARG A 134 5.30 5.99 -18.99
CA ARG A 134 5.43 6.60 -17.67
C ARG A 134 4.47 5.95 -16.67
N LEU A 135 4.99 5.73 -15.47
CA LEU A 135 4.26 5.20 -14.33
C LEU A 135 4.44 6.12 -13.12
N SER A 136 3.35 6.57 -12.52
CA SER A 136 3.40 7.30 -11.24
C SER A 136 3.31 6.30 -10.08
N ILE A 137 4.40 6.14 -9.34
CA ILE A 137 4.48 5.21 -8.20
C ILE A 137 4.62 5.99 -6.91
N GLN A 138 3.58 5.92 -6.07
CA GLN A 138 3.53 6.60 -4.76
C GLN A 138 4.15 5.77 -3.62
N ASN A 139 4.58 4.55 -3.90
CA ASN A 139 5.24 3.66 -2.94
C ASN A 139 6.39 2.90 -3.62
N GLN A 140 7.62 3.17 -3.20
CA GLN A 140 8.83 2.63 -3.83
C GLN A 140 8.86 1.09 -3.84
N PHE A 141 8.13 0.44 -2.92
CA PHE A 141 7.96 -1.02 -2.90
C PHE A 141 7.47 -1.57 -4.25
N PHE A 142 6.51 -0.92 -4.91
CA PHE A 142 5.98 -1.42 -6.19
C PHE A 142 7.04 -1.42 -7.28
N LYS A 143 7.85 -0.37 -7.36
CA LYS A 143 8.97 -0.28 -8.30
C LYS A 143 9.96 -1.42 -8.08
N ASP A 144 10.32 -1.68 -6.84
CA ASP A 144 11.28 -2.73 -6.49
C ASP A 144 10.73 -4.12 -6.79
N GLU A 145 9.44 -4.38 -6.51
CA GLU A 145 8.83 -5.69 -6.78
C GLU A 145 8.58 -5.93 -8.28
N LEU A 146 8.20 -4.90 -9.05
CA LEU A 146 8.10 -5.01 -10.52
C LEU A 146 9.48 -5.32 -11.14
N ASN A 147 10.54 -4.65 -10.68
CA ASN A 147 11.90 -4.95 -11.14
C ASN A 147 12.35 -6.37 -10.77
N LYS A 148 11.95 -6.87 -9.59
CA LYS A 148 12.21 -8.26 -9.19
C LYS A 148 11.46 -9.26 -10.07
N ILE A 149 10.21 -8.96 -10.44
CA ILE A 149 9.43 -9.78 -11.38
C ILE A 149 10.14 -9.83 -12.75
N LEU A 150 10.55 -8.69 -13.29
CA LEU A 150 11.30 -8.60 -14.56
C LEU A 150 12.61 -9.40 -14.49
N GLY A 151 13.40 -9.22 -13.43
CA GLY A 151 14.67 -9.94 -13.27
C GLY A 151 14.52 -11.45 -13.12
N ASN A 152 13.39 -11.93 -12.59
CA ASN A 152 13.07 -13.36 -12.52
C ASN A 152 12.63 -13.94 -13.87
N MET A 153 12.11 -13.11 -14.78
CA MET A 153 11.75 -13.52 -16.15
C MET A 153 12.98 -13.56 -17.05
N ASP A 154 13.67 -12.43 -17.14
CA ASP A 154 14.83 -12.24 -18.00
C ASP A 154 15.70 -11.10 -17.44
N THR A 155 16.93 -11.44 -17.09
CA THR A 155 17.93 -10.51 -16.55
C THR A 155 18.41 -9.45 -17.56
N SER A 156 18.08 -9.60 -18.85
CA SER A 156 18.41 -8.64 -19.90
C SER A 156 17.37 -7.51 -20.06
N LEU A 157 16.20 -7.64 -19.43
CA LEU A 157 15.14 -6.65 -19.52
C LEU A 157 15.56 -5.32 -18.85
N PRO A 158 15.24 -4.17 -19.45
CA PRO A 158 15.47 -2.87 -18.84
C PRO A 158 14.75 -2.74 -17.50
N ILE A 159 15.45 -2.20 -16.49
CA ILE A 159 14.85 -1.90 -15.20
C ILE A 159 13.90 -0.69 -15.30
N ILE A 160 12.89 -0.67 -14.45
CA ILE A 160 12.07 0.52 -14.18
C ILE A 160 12.92 1.50 -13.38
N GLU A 161 13.13 2.68 -13.94
CA GLU A 161 13.99 3.72 -13.37
C GLU A 161 13.22 5.02 -13.10
N LYS A 162 13.72 5.82 -12.16
CA LYS A 162 13.08 7.08 -11.80
C LYS A 162 13.38 8.14 -12.86
N GLU A 163 12.36 8.83 -13.35
CA GLU A 163 12.53 9.95 -14.27
C GLU A 163 13.21 11.12 -13.55
N ARG A 164 14.30 11.62 -14.11
CA ARG A 164 15.07 12.73 -13.53
C ARG A 164 14.20 13.98 -13.44
N GLY A 165 14.31 14.69 -12.31
CA GLY A 165 13.54 15.92 -12.07
C GLY A 165 12.10 15.68 -11.60
N THR A 166 11.66 14.42 -11.45
CA THR A 166 10.33 14.10 -10.94
C THR A 166 10.39 13.55 -9.50
N ILE A 167 9.25 13.60 -8.80
CA ILE A 167 9.14 13.09 -7.43
C ILE A 167 8.83 11.58 -7.43
N SER A 168 7.84 11.17 -8.20
CA SER A 168 7.27 9.81 -8.18
C SER A 168 7.01 9.23 -9.58
N THR A 169 7.59 9.82 -10.62
CA THR A 169 7.43 9.31 -12.00
C THR A 169 8.59 8.38 -12.35
N TYR A 170 8.24 7.26 -12.96
CA TYR A 170 9.15 6.22 -13.39
C TYR A 170 8.99 5.94 -14.87
N ILE A 171 10.10 5.60 -15.51
CA ILE A 171 10.18 5.23 -16.92
C ILE A 171 10.22 3.72 -17.01
N ILE A 172 9.43 3.18 -17.93
CA ILE A 172 9.45 1.76 -18.30
C ILE A 172 9.57 1.64 -19.81
N GLN A 173 10.53 0.83 -20.24
CA GLN A 173 10.75 0.53 -21.66
C GLN A 173 9.66 -0.41 -22.19
N PRO A 174 9.30 -0.33 -23.48
CA PRO A 174 8.23 -1.15 -24.05
C PRO A 174 8.40 -2.65 -23.82
N SER A 175 9.61 -3.18 -23.98
CA SER A 175 9.91 -4.60 -23.73
C SER A 175 9.58 -5.02 -22.29
N SER A 176 9.93 -4.21 -21.29
CA SER A 176 9.61 -4.48 -19.89
C SER A 176 8.11 -4.36 -19.61
N TYR A 177 7.44 -3.37 -20.21
CA TYR A 177 5.99 -3.20 -20.07
C TYR A 177 5.22 -4.39 -20.64
N GLU A 178 5.55 -4.82 -21.86
CA GLU A 178 4.92 -5.96 -22.53
C GLU A 178 5.07 -7.25 -21.71
N ASN A 179 6.27 -7.52 -21.16
CA ASN A 179 6.49 -8.68 -20.30
C ASN A 179 5.67 -8.63 -19.01
N LEU A 180 5.52 -7.45 -18.40
CA LEU A 180 4.63 -7.29 -17.24
C LEU A 180 3.16 -7.50 -17.61
N CYS A 181 2.71 -7.00 -18.77
CA CYS A 181 1.35 -7.23 -19.26
C CYS A 181 1.07 -8.73 -19.46
N VAL A 182 2.01 -9.46 -20.06
CA VAL A 182 1.92 -10.92 -20.21
C VAL A 182 1.84 -11.61 -18.85
N TYR A 183 2.70 -11.24 -17.90
CA TYR A 183 2.72 -11.83 -16.56
C TYR A 183 1.41 -11.63 -15.79
N PHE A 184 0.82 -10.43 -15.88
CA PHE A 184 -0.41 -10.10 -15.19
C PHE A 184 -1.69 -10.42 -15.98
N ASN A 185 -1.57 -10.99 -17.19
CA ASN A 185 -2.67 -11.19 -18.13
C ASN A 185 -3.46 -9.88 -18.33
N ILE A 186 -2.77 -8.84 -18.81
CA ILE A 186 -3.33 -7.53 -19.19
C ILE A 186 -3.30 -7.44 -20.71
N GLU A 187 -4.42 -7.02 -21.32
CA GLU A 187 -4.48 -6.75 -22.76
C GLU A 187 -3.68 -5.47 -23.09
N ILE A 188 -2.81 -5.55 -24.08
CA ILE A 188 -2.04 -4.40 -24.55
C ILE A 188 -2.94 -3.66 -25.53
N GLU A 189 -3.46 -2.50 -25.12
CA GLU A 189 -4.06 -1.56 -26.07
C GLU A 189 -2.94 -1.01 -26.97
N ASN A 190 -3.01 -1.32 -28.27
CA ASN A 190 -2.02 -0.92 -29.29
C ASN A 190 -2.01 0.59 -29.52
#